data_AF-A0AB39V0Y2-F1
#
_entry.id   AF-A0AB39V0Y2-F1
#
_cell.length_a   1.000
_cell.length_b   1.000
_cell.length_c   1.000
_cell.angle_alpha   90.00
_cell.angle_beta   90.00
_cell.angle_gamma   90.00
#
_symmetry.space_group_name_H-M   'P 1'
#
loop_
_entity.id
_entity.type
_entity.pdbx_description
1 polymer ?
#
loop_
_entity_poly.entity_id
_entity_poly.type
_entity_poly.pdbx_seq_one_letter_code
_entity_poly.pdbx_strand_id
1 'polypeptide(L)'
;MRKLKYILLFVILIFGLNSCLTTMVGWGICEQYGCTPSPKKNDIDGVEIFAKENFLEFKNYFESLKKRESEKVKAGNNETFNITLPKNFILKKFDKTDYYLYDKEKKIGFFVIEDSRNRDKKYIKNIFNGTDRENYKLININKEVQTLRNDRGLILKLKKLSENYYASASFYENDEHSKEIQEIYDYLLEKM
;
A
#
# COMPACT_ATOMS: atom_id res chain seq x y z
N MET A 1 -37.83 42.28 -27.48
CA MET A 1 -36.64 41.47 -27.07
C MET A 1 -36.13 41.71 -25.64
N ARG A 2 -36.86 42.42 -24.76
CA ARG A 2 -36.36 42.74 -23.41
C ARG A 2 -36.74 41.69 -22.34
N LYS A 3 -37.86 40.96 -22.52
CA LYS A 3 -38.37 39.96 -21.57
C LYS A 3 -37.67 38.59 -21.65
N LEU A 4 -37.16 38.21 -22.82
CA LEU A 4 -36.46 36.93 -23.01
C LEU A 4 -35.06 36.92 -22.36
N LYS A 5 -34.40 38.09 -22.30
CA LYS A 5 -33.06 38.24 -21.70
C LYS A 5 -33.05 38.01 -20.18
N TYR A 6 -34.13 38.36 -19.48
CA TYR A 6 -34.22 38.17 -18.03
C TYR A 6 -34.50 36.71 -17.63
N ILE A 7 -35.28 35.97 -18.44
CA ILE A 7 -35.55 34.56 -18.19
C ILE A 7 -34.28 33.72 -18.35
N LEU A 8 -33.48 33.99 -19.39
CA LEU A 8 -32.21 33.29 -19.60
C LEU A 8 -31.21 33.57 -18.46
N LEU A 9 -31.17 34.81 -17.96
CA LEU A 9 -30.33 35.19 -16.81
C LEU A 9 -30.76 34.47 -15.52
N PHE A 10 -32.07 34.31 -15.32
CA PHE A 10 -32.62 33.63 -14.14
C PHE A 10 -32.32 32.12 -14.15
N VAL A 11 -32.38 31.48 -15.32
CA VAL A 11 -32.01 30.06 -15.48
C VAL A 11 -30.52 29.85 -15.24
N ILE A 12 -29.64 30.71 -15.76
CA ILE A 12 -28.19 30.61 -15.53
C ILE A 12 -27.84 30.85 -14.05
N LEU A 13 -28.55 31.74 -13.35
CA LEU A 13 -28.36 31.95 -11.90
C LEU A 13 -28.76 30.72 -11.08
N ILE A 14 -29.88 30.05 -11.40
CA ILE A 14 -30.34 28.85 -10.67
C ILE A 14 -29.37 27.67 -10.90
N PHE A 15 -28.88 27.47 -12.13
CA PHE A 15 -27.90 26.41 -12.42
C PHE A 15 -26.48 26.74 -11.91
N GLY A 16 -26.08 28.02 -11.92
CA GLY A 16 -24.81 28.49 -11.36
C GLY A 16 -24.74 28.37 -9.83
N LEU A 17 -25.84 28.65 -9.13
CA LEU A 17 -25.93 28.50 -7.67
C LEU A 17 -26.00 27.03 -7.24
N ASN A 18 -26.73 26.17 -7.98
CA ASN A 18 -26.83 24.74 -7.66
C ASN A 18 -25.54 23.94 -7.95
N SER A 19 -24.74 24.35 -8.93
CA SER A 19 -23.42 23.73 -9.19
C SER A 19 -22.36 24.15 -8.17
N CYS A 20 -22.50 25.34 -7.57
CA CYS A 20 -21.62 25.78 -6.48
C CYS A 20 -22.03 25.14 -5.14
N LEU A 21 -23.32 25.00 -4.83
CA LEU A 21 -23.77 24.33 -3.60
C LEU A 21 -23.38 22.85 -3.55
N THR A 22 -23.46 22.12 -4.66
CA THR A 22 -23.11 20.69 -4.69
C THR A 22 -21.61 20.44 -4.51
N THR A 23 -20.76 21.35 -4.98
CA THR A 23 -19.30 21.30 -4.75
C THR A 23 -18.90 21.79 -3.36
N MET A 24 -19.59 22.79 -2.80
CA MET A 24 -19.33 23.28 -1.43
C MET A 24 -19.82 22.32 -0.35
N VAL A 25 -20.93 21.60 -0.57
CA VAL A 25 -21.43 20.59 0.37
C VAL A 25 -20.50 19.37 0.40
N GLY A 26 -19.95 18.94 -0.74
CA GLY A 26 -18.97 17.85 -0.78
C GLY A 26 -17.66 18.14 0.00
N TRP A 27 -17.17 19.39 -0.07
CA TRP A 27 -16.00 19.82 0.70
C TRP A 27 -16.31 20.06 2.19
N GLY A 28 -17.46 20.69 2.48
CA GLY A 28 -17.86 21.01 3.86
C GLY A 28 -18.13 19.77 4.73
N ILE A 29 -18.61 18.67 4.15
CA ILE A 29 -18.81 17.42 4.91
C ILE A 29 -17.45 16.76 5.22
N CYS A 30 -16.47 16.87 4.31
CA CYS A 30 -15.15 16.27 4.52
C CYS A 30 -14.26 17.03 5.51
N GLU A 31 -14.40 18.35 5.61
CA GLU A 31 -13.76 19.15 6.68
C GLU A 31 -14.35 18.85 8.06
N GLN A 32 -15.63 18.47 8.15
CA GLN A 32 -16.32 18.27 9.43
C GLN A 32 -16.23 16.83 9.97
N TYR A 33 -16.10 15.83 9.09
CA TYR A 33 -16.08 14.40 9.45
C TYR A 33 -14.77 13.67 9.13
N GLY A 34 -13.79 14.34 8.52
CA GLY A 34 -12.52 13.73 8.13
C GLY A 34 -12.74 12.62 7.11
N CYS A 35 -13.02 12.97 5.86
CA CYS A 35 -12.99 11.98 4.78
C CYS A 35 -11.55 11.49 4.60
N THR A 36 -11.21 10.30 5.11
CA THR A 36 -10.03 9.59 4.61
C THR A 36 -10.29 9.24 3.16
N PRO A 37 -9.49 9.75 2.20
CA PRO A 37 -9.66 9.37 0.80
C PRO A 37 -9.55 7.86 0.68
N SER A 38 -10.42 7.25 -0.13
CA SER A 38 -10.35 5.81 -0.38
C SER A 38 -8.95 5.42 -0.86
N PRO A 39 -8.38 4.32 -0.33
CA PRO A 39 -7.09 3.82 -0.77
C PRO A 39 -7.05 3.67 -2.29
N LYS A 40 -5.91 3.99 -2.90
CA LYS A 40 -5.71 3.93 -4.35
C LYS A 40 -4.68 2.86 -4.70
N LYS A 41 -4.75 2.37 -5.93
CA LYS A 41 -3.78 1.41 -6.51
C LYS A 41 -2.29 1.81 -6.33
N ASN A 42 -1.99 3.09 -6.19
CA ASN A 42 -0.63 3.60 -6.03
C ASN A 42 -0.19 3.79 -4.57
N ASP A 43 -1.05 3.47 -3.60
CA ASP A 43 -0.79 3.52 -2.16
C ASP A 43 -0.28 2.16 -1.65
N ILE A 44 0.04 2.07 -0.35
CA ILE A 44 0.71 0.91 0.29
C ILE A 44 -0.04 -0.41 0.02
N ASP A 45 -1.37 -0.41 0.06
CA ASP A 45 -2.19 -1.61 -0.18
C ASP A 45 -2.64 -1.74 -1.65
N GLY A 46 -1.93 -1.04 -2.54
CA GLY A 46 -2.29 -0.88 -3.95
C GLY A 46 -2.40 -2.18 -4.74
N VAL A 47 -1.61 -3.19 -4.36
CA VAL A 47 -1.64 -4.52 -4.97
C VAL A 47 -2.92 -5.29 -4.66
N GLU A 48 -3.47 -5.12 -3.46
CA GLU A 48 -4.73 -5.77 -3.06
C GLU A 48 -5.91 -5.14 -3.79
N ILE A 49 -5.89 -3.80 -3.92
CA ILE A 49 -6.87 -3.05 -4.72
C ILE A 49 -6.79 -3.50 -6.18
N PHE A 50 -5.57 -3.63 -6.73
CA PHE A 50 -5.40 -4.07 -8.11
C PHE A 50 -5.94 -5.49 -8.34
N ALA A 51 -5.68 -6.41 -7.41
CA ALA A 51 -6.21 -7.77 -7.49
C ALA A 51 -7.75 -7.78 -7.50
N LYS A 52 -8.38 -6.98 -6.63
CA LYS A 52 -9.85 -6.85 -6.51
C LYS A 52 -10.48 -6.18 -7.75
N GLU A 53 -9.86 -5.14 -8.29
CA GLU A 53 -10.40 -4.38 -9.43
C GLU A 53 -10.24 -5.10 -10.78
N ASN A 54 -9.09 -5.73 -11.02
CA ASN A 54 -8.80 -6.39 -12.30
C ASN A 54 -7.91 -7.63 -12.13
N PHE A 55 -8.51 -8.70 -11.63
CA PHE A 55 -7.78 -9.91 -11.27
C PHE A 55 -7.03 -10.58 -12.44
N LEU A 56 -7.60 -10.58 -13.65
CA LEU A 56 -6.95 -11.16 -14.82
C LEU A 56 -5.69 -10.37 -15.21
N GLU A 57 -5.77 -9.03 -15.18
CA GLU A 57 -4.61 -8.17 -15.41
C GLU A 57 -3.58 -8.32 -14.28
N PHE A 58 -4.02 -8.47 -13.03
CA PHE A 58 -3.16 -8.76 -11.90
C PHE A 58 -2.36 -10.06 -12.10
N LYS A 59 -3.00 -11.14 -12.54
CA LYS A 59 -2.32 -12.42 -12.83
C LYS A 59 -1.28 -12.28 -13.93
N ASN A 60 -1.64 -11.61 -15.03
CA ASN A 60 -0.71 -11.34 -16.13
C ASN A 60 0.46 -10.45 -15.69
N TYR A 61 0.19 -9.46 -14.84
CA TYR A 61 1.20 -8.61 -14.25
C TYR A 61 2.19 -9.42 -13.40
N PHE A 62 1.71 -10.29 -12.52
CA PHE A 62 2.60 -11.10 -11.68
C PHE A 62 3.50 -12.02 -12.52
N GLU A 63 2.97 -12.66 -13.57
CA GLU A 63 3.78 -13.45 -14.50
C GLU A 63 4.81 -12.62 -15.26
N SER A 64 4.47 -11.37 -15.63
CA SER A 64 5.44 -10.45 -16.23
C SER A 64 6.54 -10.04 -15.25
N LEU A 65 6.19 -9.89 -13.96
CA LEU A 65 7.09 -9.50 -12.89
C LEU A 65 8.21 -10.52 -12.65
N LYS A 66 7.86 -11.81 -12.73
CA LYS A 66 8.79 -12.94 -12.59
C LYS A 66 9.88 -12.96 -13.68
N LYS A 67 9.60 -12.35 -14.84
CA LYS A 67 10.49 -12.30 -16.01
C LYS A 67 11.35 -11.04 -16.06
N ARG A 68 11.10 -10.04 -15.21
CA ARG A 68 11.88 -8.81 -15.19
C ARG A 68 13.28 -9.08 -14.66
N GLU A 69 14.27 -8.48 -15.30
CA GLU A 69 15.62 -8.41 -14.76
C GLU A 69 15.59 -7.79 -13.35
N SER A 70 16.53 -8.20 -12.51
CA SER A 70 16.66 -7.66 -11.16
C SER A 70 17.72 -6.55 -11.10
N GLU A 71 17.50 -5.55 -10.26
CA GLU A 71 18.43 -4.46 -9.97
C GLU A 71 18.59 -4.27 -8.46
N LYS A 72 19.75 -3.74 -8.06
CA LYS A 72 20.00 -3.39 -6.66
C LYS A 72 19.49 -1.97 -6.40
N VAL A 73 18.61 -1.84 -5.42
CA VAL A 73 18.08 -0.56 -4.96
C VAL A 73 18.71 -0.24 -3.61
N LYS A 74 19.29 0.96 -3.49
CA LYS A 74 19.79 1.46 -2.20
C LYS A 74 18.62 1.85 -1.30
N ALA A 75 18.68 1.42 -0.05
CA ALA A 75 17.63 1.62 0.95
C ALA A 75 18.23 2.10 2.28
N GLY A 76 17.37 2.71 3.10
CA GLY A 76 17.69 3.22 4.44
C GLY A 76 18.36 4.60 4.45
N ASN A 77 17.87 5.48 5.35
CA ASN A 77 18.41 6.84 5.53
C ASN A 77 19.60 6.85 6.50
N ASN A 78 19.46 6.19 7.65
CA ASN A 78 20.46 6.21 8.74
C ASN A 78 21.38 4.98 8.73
N GLU A 79 21.08 3.98 7.89
CA GLU A 79 21.89 2.79 7.63
C GLU A 79 21.64 2.46 6.16
N THR A 80 22.66 2.52 5.31
CA THR A 80 22.50 2.25 3.88
C THR A 80 22.74 0.76 3.60
N PHE A 81 21.75 0.11 3.00
CA PHE A 81 21.85 -1.28 2.53
C PHE A 81 21.31 -1.39 1.10
N ASN A 82 21.55 -2.53 0.46
CA ASN A 82 21.03 -2.79 -0.89
C ASN A 82 20.00 -3.91 -0.80
N ILE A 83 18.86 -3.73 -1.47
CA ILE A 83 17.85 -4.76 -1.70
C ILE A 83 17.84 -5.13 -3.17
N THR A 84 17.62 -6.40 -3.48
CA THR A 84 17.50 -6.85 -4.87
C THR A 84 16.03 -6.91 -5.26
N LEU A 85 15.65 -6.19 -6.32
CA LEU A 85 14.26 -6.09 -6.75
C LEU A 85 14.13 -6.24 -8.26
N PRO A 86 12.96 -6.63 -8.79
CA PRO A 86 12.70 -6.51 -10.21
C PRO A 86 12.90 -5.06 -10.67
N LYS A 87 13.33 -4.87 -11.92
CA LYS A 87 13.45 -3.53 -12.51
C LYS A 87 12.15 -2.75 -12.37
N ASN A 88 12.29 -1.43 -12.24
CA ASN A 88 11.22 -0.43 -12.09
C ASN A 88 10.61 -0.30 -10.70
N PHE A 89 11.03 -1.13 -9.74
CA PHE A 89 10.68 -0.88 -8.35
C PHE A 89 11.51 0.24 -7.74
N ILE A 90 10.85 1.06 -6.93
CA ILE A 90 11.46 2.10 -6.11
C ILE A 90 10.90 2.04 -4.70
N LEU A 91 11.61 2.67 -3.76
CA LEU A 91 11.12 2.93 -2.42
C LEU A 91 10.51 4.33 -2.37
N LYS A 92 9.20 4.43 -2.17
CA LYS A 92 8.53 5.71 -1.97
C LYS A 92 8.36 5.98 -0.49
N LYS A 93 8.70 7.20 -0.06
CA LYS A 93 8.45 7.65 1.31
C LYS A 93 6.94 7.83 1.50
N PHE A 94 6.38 7.26 2.56
CA PHE A 94 5.02 7.58 3.01
C PHE A 94 5.02 8.37 4.33
N ASP A 95 6.12 8.30 5.09
CA ASP A 95 6.34 9.12 6.29
C ASP A 95 7.84 9.46 6.42
N LYS A 96 8.23 10.19 7.47
CA LYS A 96 9.61 10.66 7.73
C LYS A 96 10.66 9.55 7.66
N THR A 97 10.33 8.36 8.16
CA THR A 97 11.29 7.27 8.33
C THR A 97 11.05 6.06 7.42
N ASP A 98 9.84 5.94 6.87
CA ASP A 98 9.39 4.68 6.28
C ASP A 98 9.11 4.81 4.79
N TYR A 99 9.21 3.65 4.16
CA TYR A 99 9.03 3.50 2.73
C TYR A 99 7.97 2.45 2.46
N TYR A 100 7.36 2.56 1.30
CA TYR A 100 6.63 1.46 0.71
C TYR A 100 7.22 1.13 -0.65
N LEU A 101 7.13 -0.15 -0.99
CA LEU A 101 7.60 -0.65 -2.26
C LEU A 101 6.62 -0.22 -3.36
N TYR A 102 7.14 0.31 -4.47
CA TYR A 102 6.32 0.86 -5.54
C TYR A 102 6.86 0.50 -6.92
N ASP A 103 6.03 -0.11 -7.77
CA ASP A 103 6.33 -0.29 -9.20
C ASP A 103 5.99 1.01 -9.94
N LYS A 104 7.02 1.71 -10.43
CA LYS A 104 6.84 2.97 -11.18
C LYS A 104 6.27 2.79 -12.58
N GLU A 105 6.45 1.62 -13.19
CA GLU A 105 5.95 1.32 -14.53
C GLU A 105 4.44 1.11 -14.50
N LYS A 106 3.96 0.31 -13.55
CA LYS A 106 2.52 -0.02 -13.41
C LYS A 106 1.77 0.85 -12.43
N LYS A 107 2.50 1.72 -11.71
CA LYS A 107 1.98 2.64 -10.69
C LYS A 107 1.25 1.92 -9.54
N ILE A 108 1.83 0.82 -9.07
CA ILE A 108 1.24 -0.05 -8.05
C ILE A 108 2.07 0.04 -6.78
N GLY A 109 1.44 0.32 -5.64
CA GLY A 109 2.09 0.22 -4.34
C GLY A 109 1.89 -1.14 -3.68
N PHE A 110 2.82 -1.47 -2.81
CA PHE A 110 2.96 -2.73 -2.10
C PHE A 110 3.32 -2.45 -0.64
N PHE A 111 3.68 -3.50 0.07
CA PHE A 111 4.11 -3.52 1.45
C PHE A 111 5.22 -2.53 1.84
N VAL A 112 5.35 -2.33 3.14
CA VAL A 112 6.22 -1.31 3.74
C VAL A 112 7.60 -1.86 4.15
N ILE A 113 8.56 -0.94 4.21
CA ILE A 113 9.87 -1.12 4.82
C ILE A 113 9.98 -0.12 5.96
N GLU A 114 10.09 -0.64 7.18
CA GLU A 114 10.00 0.12 8.42
C GLU A 114 11.37 0.24 9.10
N ASP A 115 11.66 1.43 9.64
CA ASP A 115 12.83 1.67 10.50
C ASP A 115 12.46 1.43 11.97
N SER A 116 12.91 0.30 12.52
CA SER A 116 12.62 -0.11 13.90
C SER A 116 13.28 0.75 14.99
N ARG A 117 14.13 1.73 14.62
CA ARG A 117 14.61 2.75 15.56
C ARG A 117 13.53 3.76 15.91
N ASN A 118 12.51 3.90 15.06
CA ASN A 118 11.34 4.69 15.39
C ASN A 118 10.61 4.03 16.57
N ARG A 119 10.40 4.79 17.65
CA ARG A 119 9.87 4.26 18.92
C ARG A 119 8.50 3.59 18.73
N ASP A 120 7.67 4.16 17.86
CA ASP A 120 6.32 3.65 17.56
C ASP A 120 6.36 2.38 16.70
N LYS A 121 7.52 2.03 16.12
CA LYS A 121 7.71 0.94 15.14
C LYS A 121 8.63 -0.16 15.66
N LYS A 122 9.03 -0.05 16.94
CA LYS A 122 9.79 -1.09 17.64
C LYS A 122 9.01 -2.42 17.69
N TYR A 123 7.68 -2.37 17.55
CA TYR A 123 6.82 -3.56 17.55
C TYR A 123 7.20 -4.56 16.46
N ILE A 124 7.52 -4.16 15.22
CA ILE A 124 7.91 -5.11 14.16
C ILE A 124 9.18 -5.87 14.53
N LYS A 125 10.19 -5.17 15.07
CA LYS A 125 11.42 -5.81 15.56
C LYS A 125 11.13 -6.80 16.70
N ASN A 126 10.24 -6.44 17.62
CA ASN A 126 9.86 -7.29 18.73
C ASN A 126 9.06 -8.54 18.27
N ILE A 127 8.13 -8.37 17.32
CA ILE A 127 7.40 -9.49 16.68
C ILE A 127 8.40 -10.42 15.98
N PHE A 128 9.32 -9.87 15.18
CA PHE A 128 10.33 -10.66 14.47
C PHE A 128 11.20 -11.46 15.44
N ASN A 129 11.67 -10.83 16.52
CA ASN A 129 12.52 -11.46 17.54
C ASN A 129 11.76 -12.41 18.48
N GLY A 130 10.43 -12.39 18.48
CA GLY A 130 9.62 -13.22 19.36
C GLY A 130 9.45 -12.70 20.77
N THR A 131 9.88 -11.46 21.06
CA THR A 131 9.74 -10.84 22.39
C THR A 131 8.36 -10.23 22.62
N ASP A 132 7.60 -9.97 21.55
CA ASP A 132 6.25 -9.42 21.61
C ASP A 132 5.42 -10.02 20.45
N ARG A 133 4.85 -11.20 20.67
CA ARG A 133 4.04 -11.96 19.69
C ARG A 133 2.65 -12.28 20.21
N GLU A 134 2.15 -11.56 21.22
CA GLU A 134 0.95 -11.98 21.98
C GLU A 134 -0.25 -12.30 21.08
N ASN A 135 -0.40 -11.58 19.96
CA ASN A 135 -1.48 -11.81 19.00
C ASN A 135 -1.08 -12.59 17.75
N TYR A 136 0.19 -13.01 17.59
CA TYR A 136 0.70 -13.64 16.37
C TYR A 136 1.33 -15.01 16.64
N LYS A 137 0.84 -16.03 15.95
CA LYS A 137 1.47 -17.36 15.91
C LYS A 137 2.40 -17.45 14.70
N LEU A 138 3.65 -17.85 14.92
CA LEU A 138 4.57 -18.16 13.83
C LEU A 138 4.07 -19.44 13.13
N ILE A 139 3.80 -19.35 11.84
CA ILE A 139 3.32 -20.45 11.01
C ILE A 139 4.48 -21.17 10.34
N ASN A 140 5.38 -20.42 9.70
CA ASN A 140 6.58 -20.95 9.07
C ASN A 140 7.67 -19.90 8.92
N ILE A 141 8.86 -20.37 8.55
CA ILE A 141 9.97 -19.55 8.08
C ILE A 141 10.46 -20.17 6.78
N ASN A 142 10.50 -19.39 5.71
CA ASN A 142 11.02 -19.82 4.40
C ASN A 142 11.90 -18.71 3.81
N LYS A 143 13.13 -19.04 3.38
CA LYS A 143 14.12 -18.09 2.84
C LYS A 143 14.18 -16.77 3.64
N GLU A 144 14.29 -16.90 4.96
CA GLU A 144 14.38 -15.79 5.93
C GLU A 144 13.11 -14.92 6.06
N VAL A 145 12.02 -15.27 5.38
CA VAL A 145 10.69 -14.66 5.55
C VAL A 145 9.93 -15.44 6.62
N GLN A 146 9.54 -14.76 7.70
CA GLN A 146 8.63 -15.31 8.71
C GLN A 146 7.18 -15.08 8.28
N THR A 147 6.35 -16.11 8.26
CA THR A 147 4.90 -15.97 8.13
C THR A 147 4.26 -16.14 9.50
N LEU A 148 3.56 -15.12 9.96
CA LEU A 148 2.80 -15.11 11.21
C LEU A 148 1.31 -14.96 10.92
N ARG A 149 0.47 -15.49 11.81
CA ARG A 149 -1.00 -15.39 11.73
C ARG A 149 -1.57 -14.99 13.07
N ASN A 150 -2.50 -14.03 13.07
CA ASN A 150 -3.29 -13.72 14.27
C ASN A 150 -4.59 -14.52 14.34
N ASP A 151 -5.26 -14.44 15.49
CA ASP A 151 -6.56 -15.04 15.78
C ASP A 151 -7.67 -14.57 14.81
N ARG A 152 -7.56 -13.37 14.27
CA ARG A 152 -8.48 -12.79 13.27
C ARG A 152 -8.20 -13.23 11.83
N GLY A 153 -7.20 -14.08 11.59
CA GLY A 153 -6.83 -14.53 10.25
C GLY A 153 -6.03 -13.52 9.43
N LEU A 154 -5.50 -12.46 10.05
CA LEU A 154 -4.50 -11.59 9.43
C LEU A 154 -3.18 -12.36 9.32
N ILE A 155 -2.68 -12.48 8.09
CA ILE A 155 -1.35 -12.98 7.81
C ILE A 155 -0.39 -11.80 7.79
N LEU A 156 0.74 -11.94 8.48
CA LEU A 156 1.85 -10.99 8.48
C LEU A 156 3.11 -11.70 8.00
N LYS A 157 3.70 -11.22 6.91
CA LYS A 157 4.99 -11.68 6.40
C LYS A 157 6.06 -10.66 6.75
N LEU A 158 7.11 -11.13 7.43
CA LEU A 158 8.23 -10.29 7.89
C LEU A 158 9.56 -10.79 7.36
N LYS A 159 10.37 -9.87 6.82
CA LYS A 159 11.77 -10.12 6.49
C LYS A 159 12.65 -9.05 7.10
N LYS A 160 13.76 -9.45 7.73
CA LYS A 160 14.79 -8.53 8.18
C LYS A 160 15.68 -8.17 6.99
N LEU A 161 15.83 -6.89 6.69
CA LEU A 161 16.65 -6.41 5.56
C LEU A 161 18.03 -5.93 6.01
N SER A 162 18.10 -5.34 7.21
CA SER A 162 19.35 -4.88 7.82
C SER A 162 19.22 -4.90 9.35
N GLU A 163 20.16 -4.31 10.10
CA GLU A 163 20.08 -4.31 11.57
C GLU A 163 18.76 -3.72 12.09
N ASN A 164 18.32 -2.61 11.49
CA ASN A 164 17.17 -1.86 11.96
C ASN A 164 15.99 -1.79 10.97
N TYR A 165 16.15 -2.31 9.74
CA TYR A 165 15.10 -2.27 8.72
C TYR A 165 14.44 -3.62 8.50
N TYR A 166 13.10 -3.60 8.43
CA TYR A 166 12.26 -4.77 8.25
C TYR A 166 11.24 -4.50 7.14
N ALA A 167 11.03 -5.48 6.25
CA ALA A 167 9.91 -5.49 5.33
C ALA A 167 8.72 -6.19 5.98
N SER A 168 7.54 -5.58 5.91
CA SER A 168 6.30 -6.08 6.50
C SER A 168 5.15 -6.00 5.50
N ALA A 169 4.64 -7.17 5.10
CA ALA A 169 3.45 -7.30 4.25
C ALA A 169 2.33 -7.99 5.04
N SER A 170 1.12 -7.45 5.00
CA SER A 170 -0.02 -8.02 5.71
C SER A 170 -1.26 -8.08 4.85
N PHE A 171 -2.02 -9.15 4.97
CA PHE A 171 -3.29 -9.37 4.25
C PHE A 171 -4.16 -10.34 5.04
N TYR A 172 -5.48 -10.29 4.88
CA TYR A 172 -6.38 -11.25 5.51
C TYR A 172 -6.45 -12.54 4.68
N GLU A 173 -6.37 -13.70 5.34
CA GLU A 173 -6.50 -15.02 4.71
C GLU A 173 -7.81 -15.19 3.94
N ASN A 174 -8.88 -14.60 4.45
CA ASN A 174 -10.22 -14.72 3.90
C ASN A 174 -10.53 -13.64 2.84
N ASP A 175 -9.60 -12.73 2.57
CA ASP A 175 -9.79 -11.71 1.55
C ASP A 175 -9.85 -12.34 0.16
N GLU A 176 -10.60 -11.70 -0.73
CA GLU A 176 -10.64 -12.08 -2.13
C GLU A 176 -9.22 -12.06 -2.73
N HIS A 177 -8.85 -13.13 -3.43
CA HIS A 177 -7.53 -13.30 -4.06
C HIS A 177 -6.35 -13.34 -3.08
N SER A 178 -6.59 -13.62 -1.79
CA SER A 178 -5.54 -13.68 -0.75
C SER A 178 -4.38 -14.62 -1.08
N LYS A 179 -4.66 -15.75 -1.73
CA LYS A 179 -3.63 -16.72 -2.15
C LYS A 179 -2.69 -16.12 -3.20
N GLU A 180 -3.24 -15.46 -4.21
CA GLU A 180 -2.42 -14.83 -5.24
C GLU A 180 -1.69 -13.57 -4.73
N ILE A 181 -2.29 -12.82 -3.81
CA ILE A 181 -1.61 -11.73 -3.08
C ILE A 181 -0.45 -12.28 -2.26
N GLN A 182 -0.65 -13.43 -1.60
CA GLN A 182 0.40 -14.11 -0.87
C GLN A 182 1.58 -14.47 -1.78
N GLU A 183 1.32 -15.02 -2.96
CA GLU A 183 2.38 -15.43 -3.90
C GLU A 183 3.25 -14.26 -4.36
N ILE A 184 2.65 -13.10 -4.64
CA ILE A 184 3.42 -11.92 -5.05
C ILE A 184 4.24 -11.33 -3.90
N TYR A 185 3.71 -11.34 -2.68
CA TYR A 185 4.48 -10.94 -1.49
C TYR A 185 5.63 -11.90 -1.22
N ASP A 186 5.40 -13.21 -1.31
CA ASP A 186 6.46 -14.21 -1.17
C ASP A 186 7.57 -14.00 -2.21
N TYR A 187 7.21 -13.84 -3.49
CA TYR A 187 8.18 -13.59 -4.55
C TYR A 187 9.05 -12.33 -4.29
N LEU A 188 8.42 -11.22 -3.91
CA LEU A 188 9.11 -9.96 -3.69
C LEU A 188 9.99 -10.00 -2.43
N LEU A 189 9.48 -10.53 -1.31
CA LEU A 189 10.22 -10.63 -0.06
C LEU A 189 11.38 -11.61 -0.19
N GLU A 190 11.20 -12.77 -0.84
CA GLU A 190 12.28 -13.73 -1.05
C GLU A 190 13.42 -13.16 -1.89
N LYS A 191 13.13 -12.28 -2.86
CA LYS A 191 14.14 -11.63 -3.71
C LYS A 191 14.93 -10.52 -3.03
N MET A 192 14.35 -9.85 -2.04
CA MET A 192 14.95 -8.68 -1.38
C MET A 192 16.28 -8.99 -0.70
#